data_AF-A0A7H4MPR7-F1
#
_entry.id   AF-A0A7H4MPR7-F1
#
_cell.length_a   1.000
_cell.length_b   1.000
_cell.length_c   1.000
_cell.angle_alpha   90.00
_cell.angle_beta   90.00
_cell.angle_gamma   90.00
#
_symmetry.space_group_name_H-M   'P 1'
#
loop_
_entity.id
_entity.type
_entity.pdbx_description
1 polymer ?
#
loop_
_entity_poly.entity_id
_entity_poly.type
_entity_poly.pdbx_seq_one_letter_code
_entity_poly.pdbx_strand_id
1 'polypeptide(L)'
;MLDWKSLTTDVAAGVGIQNWALGGGQLDASISRNDVDVYSRDFTQTTQMNTNSVDLRYRNIPLWQSGSLSLMGKYAFANKNDEQERNEDNNSYFRFKDTWMATAIIRQELERKGFNEFTLQVANNSYASSFANFSGASNSMASGRYYYGDHTNGVAWRLISQGEMYLRRSHYHGQFAGVGPWQ
;
A
#
# COMPACT_ATOMS: atom_id res chain seq x y z
N MET A 1 6.13 2.96 -19.55
CA MET A 1 6.06 2.28 -18.24
C MET A 1 4.63 2.33 -17.78
N LEU A 2 4.13 1.27 -17.15
CA LEU A 2 2.81 1.30 -16.49
C LEU A 2 2.89 2.39 -15.41
N ASP A 3 1.99 3.38 -15.45
CA ASP A 3 1.90 4.45 -14.45
C ASP A 3 1.35 3.89 -13.13
N TRP A 4 2.16 3.03 -12.51
CA TRP A 4 1.85 2.30 -11.31
C TRP A 4 2.83 2.73 -10.21
N LYS A 5 2.30 2.93 -9.00
CA LYS A 5 3.06 3.31 -7.81
C LYS A 5 3.02 2.13 -6.84
N SER A 6 4.18 1.56 -6.54
CA SER A 6 4.32 0.54 -5.49
C SER A 6 3.88 1.04 -4.11
N LEU A 7 3.95 2.36 -3.91
CA LEU A 7 3.71 3.04 -2.64
C LEU A 7 2.95 4.35 -2.87
N THR A 8 1.83 4.50 -2.16
CA THR A 8 1.11 5.76 -2.00
C THR A 8 0.80 5.96 -0.52
N THR A 9 0.59 7.20 -0.13
CA THR A 9 0.07 7.53 1.20
C THR A 9 -1.15 8.41 1.00
N ASP A 10 -2.32 7.94 1.43
CA ASP A 10 -3.55 8.73 1.37
C ASP A 10 -3.64 9.53 2.66
N VAL A 11 -3.31 10.83 2.59
CA VAL A 11 -3.16 11.67 3.78
C VAL A 11 -3.86 13.00 3.58
N ALA A 12 -4.74 13.36 4.51
CA ALA A 12 -5.21 14.72 4.68
C ALA A 12 -4.26 15.53 5.58
N ALA A 13 -3.77 14.93 6.67
CA ALA A 13 -2.74 15.51 7.54
C ALA A 13 -1.90 14.41 8.22
N GLY A 14 -0.63 14.65 8.52
CA GLY A 14 0.21 13.67 9.20
C GLY A 14 1.49 14.24 9.77
N VAL A 15 2.10 13.51 10.71
CA VAL A 15 3.38 13.81 11.33
C VAL A 15 4.27 12.58 11.31
N GLY A 16 5.58 12.77 11.22
CA GLY A 16 6.50 11.64 11.20
C GLY A 16 7.96 12.05 11.31
N ILE A 17 8.78 11.03 11.51
CA ILE A 17 10.23 11.09 11.44
C ILE A 17 10.70 10.38 10.17
N GLN A 18 11.77 10.89 9.57
CA GLN A 18 12.31 10.33 8.33
C GLN A 18 13.83 10.29 8.38
N ASN A 19 14.40 9.33 7.66
CA ASN A 19 15.83 9.10 7.52
C ASN A 19 16.55 8.93 8.87
N TRP A 20 15.86 8.38 9.87
CA TRP A 20 16.50 8.08 11.14
C TRP A 20 17.48 6.93 10.94
N ALA A 21 18.78 7.23 11.01
CA ALA A 21 19.82 6.21 10.92
C ALA A 21 19.67 5.21 12.07
N LEU A 22 19.38 3.95 11.73
CA LEU A 22 19.17 2.87 12.68
C LEU A 22 19.92 1.63 12.19
N GLY A 23 21.01 1.29 12.86
CA GLY A 23 21.87 0.16 12.46
C GLY A 23 22.39 0.33 11.02
N GLY A 24 22.24 -0.71 10.21
CA GLY A 24 22.67 -0.71 8.81
C GLY A 24 21.74 0.02 7.83
N GLY A 25 20.64 0.62 8.29
CA GLY A 25 19.62 1.19 7.40
C GLY A 25 19.02 2.49 7.93
N GLN A 26 17.90 2.89 7.33
CA GLN A 26 17.16 4.11 7.66
C GLN A 26 15.72 3.79 8.01
N LEU A 27 15.27 4.26 9.17
CA LEU A 27 13.90 4.15 9.64
C LEU A 27 13.13 5.44 9.32
N ASP A 28 11.97 5.28 8.70
CA ASP A 28 10.93 6.29 8.60
C ASP A 28 9.69 5.79 9.36
N ALA A 29 9.06 6.67 10.11
CA ALA A 29 7.83 6.37 10.83
C ALA A 29 6.89 7.57 10.74
N SER A 30 5.61 7.33 10.44
CA SER A 30 4.61 8.39 10.40
C SER A 30 3.25 7.91 10.88
N ILE A 31 2.49 8.85 11.43
CA ILE A 31 1.08 8.69 11.74
C ILE A 31 0.34 9.75 10.92
N SER A 32 -0.74 9.34 10.27
CA SER A 32 -1.53 10.24 9.46
C SER A 32 -3.02 10.01 9.66
N ARG A 33 -3.79 11.05 9.37
CA ARG A 33 -5.23 11.09 9.42
C ARG A 33 -5.77 11.29 8.01
N ASN A 34 -6.88 10.63 7.74
CA ASN A 34 -7.68 10.85 6.55
C ASN A 34 -9.17 10.82 6.93
N ASP A 35 -10.02 11.30 6.03
CA ASP A 35 -11.47 11.15 6.13
C ASP A 35 -11.96 10.40 4.90
N VAL A 36 -12.76 9.36 5.11
CA VAL A 36 -13.32 8.52 4.04
C VAL A 36 -14.84 8.60 4.06
N ASP A 37 -15.46 8.68 2.90
CA ASP A 37 -16.89 8.66 2.72
C ASP A 37 -17.37 7.20 2.64
N VAL A 38 -17.94 6.69 3.73
CA VAL A 38 -18.46 5.32 3.83
C VAL A 38 -19.88 5.28 3.25
N TYR A 39 -20.10 4.42 2.26
CA TYR A 39 -21.42 4.25 1.66
C TYR A 39 -22.40 3.50 2.57
N SER A 40 -23.67 3.87 2.47
CA SER A 40 -24.79 3.02 2.88
C SER A 40 -24.81 1.73 2.04
N ARG A 41 -25.40 0.67 2.56
CA ARG A 41 -25.42 -0.64 1.86
C ARG A 41 -26.17 -0.62 0.53
N ASP A 42 -27.11 0.30 0.37
CA ASP A 42 -27.87 0.53 -0.85
C ASP A 42 -27.19 1.55 -1.79
N PHE A 43 -26.01 2.07 -1.42
CA PHE A 43 -25.23 3.05 -2.18
C PHE A 43 -25.95 4.40 -2.40
N THR A 44 -26.96 4.75 -1.61
CA THR A 44 -27.72 6.00 -1.77
C THR A 44 -27.16 7.18 -0.97
N GLN A 45 -26.45 6.90 0.13
CA GLN A 45 -25.92 7.91 1.05
C GLN A 45 -24.48 7.61 1.44
N THR A 46 -23.76 8.63 1.89
CA THR A 46 -22.43 8.48 2.49
C THR A 46 -22.39 9.12 3.87
N THR A 47 -21.53 8.60 4.74
CA THR A 47 -21.16 9.23 6.00
C THR A 47 -19.64 9.40 6.05
N GLN A 48 -19.17 10.57 6.46
CA GLN A 48 -17.74 10.85 6.57
C GLN A 48 -17.20 10.18 7.84
N MET A 49 -16.30 9.23 7.67
CA MET A 49 -15.66 8.48 8.74
C MET A 49 -14.20 8.86 8.87
N ASN A 50 -13.79 9.18 10.08
CA ASN A 50 -12.40 9.50 10.33
C ASN A 50 -11.54 8.24 10.37
N THR A 51 -10.42 8.25 9.65
CA THR A 51 -9.46 7.15 9.65
C THR A 51 -8.08 7.66 10.02
N ASN A 52 -7.31 6.77 10.63
CA ASN A 52 -5.92 7.01 10.96
C ASN A 52 -5.10 5.88 10.36
N SER A 53 -3.86 6.19 9.99
CA SER A 53 -2.91 5.19 9.54
C SER A 53 -1.53 5.39 10.16
N VAL A 54 -0.85 4.28 10.39
CA VAL A 54 0.52 4.20 10.87
C VAL A 54 1.35 3.54 9.79
N ASP A 55 2.43 4.21 9.41
CA ASP A 55 3.37 3.75 8.40
C ASP A 55 4.76 3.63 9.00
N LEU A 56 5.39 2.48 8.78
CA LEU A 56 6.77 2.20 9.18
C LEU A 56 7.55 1.70 7.98
N ARG A 57 8.74 2.25 7.76
CA ARG A 57 9.63 1.87 6.65
C ARG A 57 11.04 1.72 7.16
N TYR A 58 11.63 0.55 7.00
CA TYR A 58 13.05 0.33 7.26
C TYR A 58 13.76 0.05 5.94
N ARG A 59 14.52 1.03 5.46
CA ARG A 59 15.06 1.07 4.10
C ARG A 59 16.57 0.90 4.07
N ASN A 60 17.06 0.51 2.91
CA ASN A 60 18.49 0.45 2.56
C ASN A 60 19.31 -0.45 3.48
N ILE A 61 18.71 -1.53 3.99
CA ILE A 61 19.40 -2.52 4.80
C ILE A 61 20.34 -3.30 3.86
N PRO A 62 21.66 -3.28 4.05
CA PRO A 62 22.59 -3.99 3.18
C PRO A 62 22.38 -5.50 3.36
N LEU A 63 22.22 -6.22 2.25
CA LEU A 63 22.16 -7.69 2.25
C LEU A 63 23.46 -8.30 1.76
N TRP A 64 24.02 -7.76 0.67
CA TRP A 64 25.29 -8.15 0.06
C TRP A 64 25.83 -6.99 -0.79
N GLN A 65 26.96 -7.18 -1.47
CA GLN A 65 27.55 -6.16 -2.34
C GLN A 65 26.54 -5.71 -3.39
N SER A 66 26.18 -4.42 -3.37
CA SER A 66 25.19 -3.82 -4.29
C SER A 66 23.75 -4.38 -4.16
N GLY A 67 23.45 -5.09 -3.06
CA GLY A 67 22.13 -5.60 -2.74
C GLY A 67 21.59 -5.00 -1.45
N SER A 68 20.34 -4.51 -1.48
CA SER A 68 19.67 -3.95 -0.31
C SER A 68 18.24 -4.46 -0.14
N LEU A 69 17.79 -4.47 1.11
CA LEU A 69 16.42 -4.76 1.53
C LEU A 69 15.75 -3.48 2.03
N SER A 70 14.49 -3.32 1.66
CA SER A 70 13.58 -2.38 2.30
C SER A 70 12.33 -3.12 2.76
N LEU A 71 11.94 -2.90 4.01
CA LEU A 71 10.73 -3.44 4.61
C LEU A 71 9.77 -2.30 4.93
N MET A 72 8.47 -2.57 4.80
CA MET A 72 7.44 -1.61 5.13
C MET A 72 6.22 -2.30 5.75
N GLY A 73 5.64 -1.63 6.74
CA GLY A 73 4.34 -1.94 7.30
C GLY A 73 3.43 -0.72 7.21
N LYS A 74 2.16 -0.94 6.87
CA LYS A 74 1.09 0.04 6.96
C LYS A 74 -0.07 -0.57 7.73
N TYR A 75 -0.69 0.20 8.61
CA TYR A 75 -1.90 -0.18 9.34
C TYR A 75 -2.88 0.99 9.29
N ALA A 76 -4.15 0.76 8.97
CA ALA A 76 -5.18 1.77 8.97
C ALA A 76 -6.42 1.29 9.72
N PHE A 77 -7.02 2.20 10.48
CA PHE A 77 -8.17 1.95 11.35
C PHE A 77 -9.07 3.19 11.40
N ALA A 78 -10.35 2.98 11.70
CA ALA A 78 -11.31 4.07 11.83
C ALA A 78 -11.45 4.53 13.29
N ASN A 79 -11.60 5.84 13.48
CA ASN A 79 -12.05 6.43 14.74
C ASN A 79 -13.54 6.76 14.61
N LYS A 80 -14.38 5.86 15.12
CA LYS A 80 -15.84 5.90 14.94
C LYS A 80 -16.52 6.66 16.06
N ASN A 81 -17.62 7.31 15.75
CA ASN A 81 -18.55 7.83 16.75
C ASN A 81 -19.70 6.84 17.00
N ASP A 82 -20.48 7.07 18.07
CA ASP A 82 -21.58 6.19 18.48
C ASP A 82 -22.62 5.97 17.37
N GLU A 83 -22.87 6.97 16.53
CA GLU A 83 -23.79 6.87 15.41
C GLU A 83 -23.26 5.92 14.33
N GLN A 84 -21.97 6.02 14.01
CA GLN A 84 -21.30 5.15 13.05
C GLN A 84 -21.24 3.71 13.52
N GLU A 85 -20.93 3.47 14.79
CA GLU A 85 -20.98 2.11 15.36
C GLU A 85 -22.39 1.52 15.26
N ARG A 86 -23.41 2.30 15.63
CA ARG A 86 -24.81 1.87 15.50
C ARG A 86 -25.20 1.59 14.05
N ASN A 87 -24.72 2.39 13.10
CA ASN A 87 -24.97 2.23 11.68
C ASN A 87 -24.30 0.99 11.07
N GLU A 88 -23.16 0.57 11.63
CA GLU A 88 -22.54 -0.71 11.28
C GLU A 88 -23.28 -1.89 11.91
N ASP A 89 -23.67 -1.78 13.18
CA ASP A 89 -24.35 -2.85 13.93
C ASP A 89 -25.77 -3.14 13.40
N ASN A 90 -26.50 -2.10 13.00
CA ASN A 90 -27.81 -2.24 12.35
C ASN A 90 -27.71 -2.56 10.85
N ASN A 91 -26.48 -2.73 10.34
CA ASN A 91 -26.19 -3.10 8.96
C ASN A 91 -26.68 -2.08 7.91
N SER A 92 -26.81 -0.80 8.26
CA SER A 92 -27.25 0.25 7.32
C SER A 92 -26.12 0.79 6.45
N TYR A 93 -24.89 0.82 6.98
CA TYR A 93 -23.67 1.22 6.26
C TYR A 93 -22.66 0.08 6.17
N PHE A 94 -21.75 0.17 5.19
CA PHE A 94 -20.64 -0.77 5.12
C PHE A 94 -19.74 -0.62 6.35
N ARG A 95 -19.39 -1.75 6.97
CA ARG A 95 -18.50 -1.77 8.11
C ARG A 95 -17.08 -1.41 7.70
N PHE A 96 -16.52 -0.36 8.30
CA PHE A 96 -15.09 -0.10 8.16
C PHE A 96 -14.31 -1.12 8.98
N LYS A 97 -13.43 -1.84 8.29
CA LYS A 97 -12.59 -2.87 8.90
C LYS A 97 -11.13 -2.48 8.79
N ASP A 98 -10.43 -2.60 9.90
CA ASP A 98 -9.01 -2.31 9.99
C ASP A 98 -8.24 -3.13 8.96
N THR A 99 -7.23 -2.50 8.36
CA THR A 99 -6.49 -3.05 7.22
C THR A 99 -5.00 -2.84 7.42
N TRP A 100 -4.21 -3.83 7.01
CA TRP A 100 -2.76 -3.80 7.08
C TRP A 100 -2.13 -4.25 5.77
N MET A 101 -0.92 -3.78 5.53
CA MET A 101 -0.05 -4.23 4.45
C MET A 101 1.38 -4.37 4.96
N ALA A 102 2.03 -5.47 4.58
CA ALA A 102 3.47 -5.64 4.66
C ALA A 102 4.06 -5.64 3.25
N THR A 103 5.22 -5.00 3.07
CA THR A 103 5.95 -4.99 1.80
C THR A 103 7.43 -5.26 2.06
N ALA A 104 8.03 -6.12 1.24
CA ALA A 104 9.45 -6.37 1.19
C ALA A 104 9.96 -6.08 -0.23
N ILE A 105 11.04 -5.31 -0.33
CA ILE A 105 11.67 -4.93 -1.59
C ILE A 105 13.13 -5.31 -1.52
N ILE A 106 13.56 -6.18 -2.41
CA ILE A 106 14.97 -6.47 -2.64
C ILE A 106 15.41 -5.68 -3.87
N ARG A 107 16.40 -4.81 -3.71
CA ARG A 107 17.01 -4.04 -4.79
C ARG A 107 18.41 -4.55 -5.05
N GLN A 108 18.68 -4.89 -6.31
CA GLN A 108 20.00 -5.20 -6.82
C GLN A 108 20.44 -4.05 -7.74
N GLU A 109 21.54 -3.39 -7.41
CA GLU A 109 22.19 -2.49 -8.35
C GLU A 109 22.96 -3.31 -9.39
N LEU A 110 22.82 -2.90 -10.65
CA LEU A 110 23.47 -3.51 -11.80
C LEU A 110 24.51 -2.54 -12.37
N GLU A 111 25.35 -3.03 -13.26
CA GLU A 111 26.33 -2.20 -13.95
C GLU A 111 25.69 -1.01 -14.68
N ARG A 112 26.49 0.03 -14.92
CA ARG A 112 26.08 1.22 -15.69
C ARG A 112 24.86 1.93 -15.11
N LYS A 113 24.71 1.91 -13.77
CA LYS A 113 23.58 2.49 -13.04
C LYS A 113 22.23 1.82 -13.34
N GLY A 114 22.24 0.60 -13.88
CA GLY A 114 21.04 -0.22 -13.97
C GLY A 114 20.62 -0.73 -12.59
N PHE A 115 19.41 -1.26 -12.49
CA PHE A 115 18.94 -1.93 -11.28
C PHE A 115 17.84 -2.93 -11.59
N ASN A 116 17.65 -3.88 -10.69
CA ASN A 116 16.43 -4.67 -10.62
C ASN A 116 15.88 -4.62 -9.19
N GLU A 117 14.57 -4.50 -9.09
CA GLU A 117 13.81 -4.51 -7.85
C GLU A 117 12.80 -5.64 -7.89
N PHE A 118 12.80 -6.43 -6.83
CA PHE A 118 11.82 -7.45 -6.58
C PHE A 118 10.98 -7.03 -5.38
N THR A 119 9.68 -6.85 -5.58
CA THR A 119 8.73 -6.44 -4.54
C THR A 119 7.75 -7.57 -4.25
N LEU A 120 7.63 -7.92 -2.97
CA LEU A 120 6.56 -8.76 -2.43
C LEU A 120 5.68 -7.90 -1.52
N GLN A 121 4.38 -7.89 -1.76
CA GLN A 121 3.39 -7.23 -0.91
C GLN A 121 2.37 -8.25 -0.43
N VAL A 122 1.95 -8.13 0.83
CA VAL A 122 0.87 -8.92 1.43
C VAL A 122 -0.03 -7.96 2.19
N ALA A 123 -1.34 -8.05 2.00
CA ALA A 123 -2.30 -7.15 2.63
C ALA A 123 -3.60 -7.88 2.98
N ASN A 124 -4.41 -7.29 3.84
CA ASN A 124 -5.77 -7.75 4.11
C ASN A 124 -6.83 -6.67 3.83
N ASN A 125 -8.11 -7.07 3.75
CA ASN A 125 -9.26 -6.16 3.66
C ASN A 125 -9.08 -5.11 2.55
N SER A 126 -9.27 -3.83 2.84
CA SER A 126 -9.27 -2.74 1.87
C SER A 126 -7.96 -2.63 1.09
N TYR A 127 -6.80 -2.80 1.76
CA TYR A 127 -5.51 -2.86 1.05
C TYR A 127 -5.40 -4.08 0.15
N ALA A 128 -5.93 -5.24 0.54
CA ALA A 128 -5.99 -6.41 -0.34
C ALA A 128 -6.89 -6.15 -1.57
N SER A 129 -8.06 -5.52 -1.37
CA SER A 129 -8.96 -5.12 -2.45
C SER A 129 -8.27 -4.16 -3.44
N SER A 130 -7.44 -3.23 -2.95
CA SER A 130 -6.66 -2.32 -3.81
C SER A 130 -5.64 -3.04 -4.70
N PHE A 131 -5.25 -4.28 -4.37
CA PHE A 131 -4.33 -5.03 -5.21
C PHE A 131 -4.91 -5.38 -6.58
N ALA A 132 -6.24 -5.47 -6.69
CA ALA A 132 -6.95 -5.80 -7.92
C ALA A 132 -7.11 -4.59 -8.89
N ASN A 133 -6.82 -3.37 -8.44
CA ASN A 133 -6.95 -2.17 -9.29
C ASN A 133 -5.80 -2.11 -10.31
N PHE A 134 -6.11 -2.16 -11.60
CA PHE A 134 -5.12 -2.14 -12.69
C PHE A 134 -4.78 -0.72 -13.19
N SER A 135 -5.68 0.25 -13.01
CA SER A 135 -5.44 1.68 -13.27
C SER A 135 -5.33 2.42 -11.94
N GLY A 136 -4.12 2.84 -11.55
CA GLY A 136 -3.90 3.47 -10.26
C GLY A 136 -3.99 2.48 -9.10
N ALA A 137 -3.19 1.41 -9.16
CA ALA A 137 -2.98 0.47 -8.03
C ALA A 137 -2.20 1.15 -6.89
N SER A 138 -2.71 2.29 -6.42
CA SER A 138 -2.34 2.94 -5.18
C SER A 138 -2.73 2.03 -4.04
N ASN A 139 -1.87 1.94 -3.04
CA ASN A 139 -2.16 1.16 -1.85
C ASN A 139 -3.08 1.97 -0.93
N SER A 140 -4.35 2.05 -1.33
CA SER A 140 -5.36 2.90 -0.74
C SER A 140 -6.38 2.10 0.05
N MET A 141 -6.80 2.66 1.19
CA MET A 141 -7.83 2.04 2.03
C MET A 141 -9.25 2.32 1.50
N ALA A 142 -9.37 3.21 0.52
CA ALA A 142 -10.60 3.64 -0.12
C ALA A 142 -10.40 3.74 -1.64
N SER A 143 -11.48 3.64 -2.41
CA SER A 143 -11.49 3.93 -3.84
C SER A 143 -11.65 5.45 -4.02
N GLY A 144 -10.53 6.17 -4.08
CA GLY A 144 -10.52 7.63 -3.95
C GLY A 144 -10.89 8.03 -2.53
N ARG A 145 -11.97 8.81 -2.35
CA ARG A 145 -12.50 9.15 -1.02
C ARG A 145 -13.50 8.11 -0.49
N TYR A 146 -14.00 7.20 -1.33
CA TYR A 146 -15.15 6.37 -1.01
C TYR A 146 -14.77 4.98 -0.51
N TYR A 147 -15.42 4.53 0.56
CA TYR A 147 -15.29 3.20 1.13
C TYR A 147 -16.60 2.42 0.98
N TYR A 148 -16.49 1.18 0.48
CA TYR A 148 -17.60 0.25 0.31
C TYR A 148 -17.08 -1.20 0.23
N GLY A 149 -17.98 -2.17 0.39
CA GLY A 149 -17.69 -3.59 0.31
C GLY A 149 -17.55 -4.26 1.68
N ASP A 150 -17.97 -5.52 1.75
CA ASP A 150 -17.83 -6.33 2.95
C ASP A 150 -16.42 -6.95 3.01
N HIS A 151 -15.62 -6.50 3.97
CA HIS A 151 -14.29 -7.04 4.20
C HIS A 151 -14.32 -8.13 5.28
N THR A 152 -13.97 -9.35 4.90
CA THR A 152 -14.10 -10.56 5.75
C THR A 152 -12.77 -11.05 6.34
N ASN A 153 -11.72 -10.21 6.37
CA ASN A 153 -10.33 -10.60 6.66
C ASN A 153 -9.65 -11.39 5.53
N GLY A 154 -10.14 -11.26 4.29
CA GLY A 154 -9.44 -11.79 3.11
C GLY A 154 -8.03 -11.22 2.98
N VAL A 155 -7.09 -12.04 2.54
CA VAL A 155 -5.68 -11.70 2.34
C VAL A 155 -5.34 -11.80 0.85
N ALA A 156 -4.61 -10.82 0.34
CA ALA A 156 -4.04 -10.84 -1.00
C ALA A 156 -2.52 -10.70 -0.94
N TRP A 157 -1.83 -11.26 -1.93
CA TRP A 157 -0.40 -11.08 -2.13
C TRP A 157 -0.11 -10.66 -3.56
N ARG A 158 0.96 -9.91 -3.75
CA ARG A 158 1.41 -9.40 -5.04
C ARG A 158 2.92 -9.51 -5.14
N LEU A 159 3.41 -9.97 -6.29
CA LEU A 159 4.83 -10.15 -6.56
C LEU A 159 5.19 -9.47 -7.88
N ILE A 160 6.28 -8.71 -7.86
CA ILE A 160 6.58 -7.75 -8.91
C ILE A 160 8.09 -7.73 -9.11
N SER A 161 8.53 -7.82 -10.37
CA SER A 161 9.91 -7.51 -10.74
C SER A 161 9.91 -6.35 -11.71
N GLN A 162 10.69 -5.31 -11.39
CA GLN A 162 10.87 -4.15 -12.24
C GLN A 162 12.34 -3.76 -12.26
N GLY A 163 12.79 -3.17 -13.36
CA GLY A 163 14.18 -2.72 -13.44
C GLY A 163 14.51 -2.12 -14.79
N GLU A 164 15.70 -1.54 -14.84
CA GLU A 164 16.29 -0.98 -16.04
C GLU A 164 17.72 -1.52 -16.17
N MET A 165 18.07 -1.96 -17.37
CA MET A 165 19.40 -2.49 -17.67
C MET A 165 19.91 -1.88 -18.98
N TYR A 166 21.16 -1.38 -18.95
CA TYR A 166 21.80 -0.75 -20.11
C TYR A 166 22.74 -1.73 -20.83
N LEU A 167 22.21 -2.43 -21.84
CA LEU A 167 22.93 -3.46 -22.60
C LEU A 167 24.07 -2.89 -23.47
N ARG A 168 23.86 -1.72 -24.09
CA ARG A 168 24.87 -0.97 -24.87
C ARG A 168 24.46 0.51 -24.93
N ARG A 169 25.34 1.40 -25.40
CA ARG A 169 25.18 2.88 -25.48
C ARG A 169 23.91 3.38 -26.21
N SER A 170 23.01 2.52 -26.71
CA SER A 170 21.87 2.90 -27.56
C SER A 170 20.59 2.02 -27.49
N HIS A 171 20.45 1.02 -26.61
CA HIS A 171 19.23 0.17 -26.63
C HIS A 171 18.63 -0.12 -25.25
N TYR A 172 17.31 0.09 -25.15
CA TYR A 172 16.43 -0.11 -24.01
C TYR A 172 15.61 -1.41 -24.17
N HIS A 173 15.26 -2.09 -23.07
CA HIS A 173 14.30 -3.21 -23.07
C HIS A 173 13.41 -3.14 -21.82
N GLY A 174 12.09 -3.25 -21.98
CA GLY A 174 11.09 -3.04 -20.91
C GLY A 174 10.19 -4.25 -20.63
N GLN A 175 10.21 -4.67 -19.36
CA GLN A 175 9.25 -5.39 -18.48
C GLN A 175 8.20 -6.40 -19.00
N PHE A 176 8.11 -7.53 -18.28
CA PHE A 176 6.97 -8.48 -18.23
C PHE A 176 6.25 -8.36 -16.88
N ALA A 177 4.92 -8.27 -16.88
CA ALA A 177 4.07 -8.38 -15.69
C ALA A 177 3.18 -9.62 -15.82
N GLY A 178 3.30 -10.57 -14.87
CA GLY A 178 2.41 -11.72 -14.76
C GLY A 178 1.40 -11.49 -13.65
N VAL A 179 0.12 -11.34 -14.00
CA VAL A 179 -0.99 -11.36 -13.05
C VAL A 179 -1.59 -12.78 -13.10
N GLY A 180 -1.46 -13.55 -12.03
CA GLY A 180 -2.10 -14.85 -11.91
C GLY A 180 -3.42 -14.72 -11.13
N PRO A 181 -4.57 -15.16 -11.66
CA PRO A 181 -5.79 -15.31 -10.88
C PRO A 181 -5.86 -16.72 -10.31
N TRP A 182 -6.28 -16.91 -9.06
CA TRP A 182 -6.80 -18.21 -8.60
C TRP A 182 -7.91 -18.04 -7.56
N GLN A 183 -9.08 -18.56 -7.97
CA GLN A 183 -10.23 -19.16 -7.25
C GLN A 183 -10.73 -18.55 -5.94
#